data_AF-A0A392Q9T7-F1
#
_entry.id   AF-A0A392Q9T7-F1
#
_cell.length_a   1.000
_cell.length_b   1.000
_cell.length_c   1.000
_cell.angle_alpha   90.00
_cell.angle_beta   90.00
_cell.angle_gamma   90.00
#
_symmetry.space_group_name_H-M   'P 1'
#
loop_
_entity.id
_entity.type
_entity.pdbx_description
1 polymer ?
#
loop_
_entity_poly.entity_id
_entity_poly.type
_entity_poly.pdbx_seq_one_letter_code
_entity_poly.pdbx_strand_id
1 'polypeptide(L)'
;MVFLTQIWLHGNKFSGTIPNSIGNLTSLKELNLNSNQIVGLIPKSLAEMNLDSLVLNNNMLMGPIPKFKAANFSYDDNLFCQTEPGLECSSEVTALLDFLNNLNYPSFLISDWS
;
A
#
# COMPACT_ATOMS: atom_id res chain seq x y z
N MET A 1 -24.55 -9.40 15.00
CA MET A 1 -23.44 -9.57 14.04
C MET A 1 -22.79 -8.20 13.88
N VAL A 2 -21.53 -8.06 14.28
CA VAL A 2 -20.81 -6.79 14.23
C VAL A 2 -19.77 -6.90 13.12
N PHE A 3 -19.73 -5.91 12.23
CA PHE A 3 -18.77 -5.84 11.13
C PHE A 3 -17.81 -4.68 11.36
N LEU A 4 -16.55 -4.87 11.00
CA LEU A 4 -15.57 -3.79 11.03
C LEU A 4 -15.76 -2.91 9.80
N THR A 5 -16.05 -1.63 10.04
CA THR A 5 -16.35 -0.64 8.98
C THR A 5 -15.27 0.43 8.86
N GLN A 6 -14.51 0.69 9.92
CA GLN A 6 -13.51 1.75 9.96
C GLN A 6 -12.24 1.27 10.65
N ILE A 7 -11.09 1.57 10.04
CA ILE A 7 -9.75 1.39 10.63
C ILE A 7 -8.99 2.71 10.49
N TRP A 8 -8.68 3.33 11.62
CA TRP A 8 -7.87 4.55 11.67
C TRP A 8 -6.63 4.30 12.53
N LEU A 9 -5.47 4.23 11.88
CA LEU A 9 -4.17 3.94 12.49
C LEU A 9 -3.13 5.03 12.17
N HIS A 10 -3.59 6.20 11.74
CA HIS A 10 -2.71 7.28 11.31
C HIS A 10 -1.85 7.85 12.42
N GLY A 11 -0.70 8.42 12.05
CA GLY A 11 0.19 9.13 13.00
C GLY A 11 0.89 8.20 13.99
N ASN A 12 1.18 6.96 13.57
CA ASN A 12 1.84 5.96 14.40
C ASN A 12 3.21 5.60 13.80
N LYS A 13 3.83 4.55 14.33
CA LYS A 13 5.10 3.99 13.86
C LYS A 13 4.92 2.58 13.28
N PHE A 14 3.77 2.28 12.70
CA PHE A 14 3.54 0.98 12.09
C PHE A 14 4.50 0.81 10.91
N SER A 15 5.19 -0.32 10.89
CA SER A 15 6.13 -0.73 9.84
C SER A 15 5.74 -2.10 9.28
N GLY A 16 6.48 -2.56 8.28
CA GLY A 16 6.12 -3.75 7.52
C GLY A 16 5.15 -3.46 6.38
N THR A 17 4.56 -4.50 5.80
CA THR A 17 3.74 -4.41 4.57
C THR A 17 2.25 -4.47 4.86
N ILE A 18 1.43 -3.95 3.94
CA ILE A 18 -0.03 -4.14 3.98
C ILE A 18 -0.33 -5.59 3.59
N PRO A 19 -0.94 -6.40 4.48
CA PRO A 19 -1.18 -7.81 4.19
C PRO A 19 -2.32 -7.98 3.17
N ASN A 20 -2.19 -8.99 2.30
CA ASN A 20 -3.26 -9.34 1.35
C ASN A 20 -4.61 -9.62 2.02
N SER A 21 -4.60 -10.08 3.28
CA SER A 21 -5.80 -10.38 4.07
C SER A 21 -6.67 -9.16 4.40
N ILE A 22 -6.18 -7.93 4.19
CA ILE A 22 -7.00 -6.72 4.34
C ILE A 22 -8.25 -6.76 3.43
N GLY A 23 -8.13 -7.41 2.26
CA GLY A 23 -9.23 -7.60 1.32
C GLY A 23 -10.38 -8.47 1.85
N ASN A 24 -10.16 -9.22 2.94
CA ASN A 24 -11.22 -10.03 3.56
C ASN A 24 -12.20 -9.17 4.39
N LEU A 25 -11.88 -7.91 4.67
CA LEU A 25 -12.74 -6.98 5.39
C LEU A 25 -13.80 -6.38 4.45
N THR A 26 -14.71 -7.22 3.96
CA THR A 26 -15.69 -6.87 2.92
C THR A 26 -16.69 -5.78 3.32
N SER A 27 -16.84 -5.51 4.62
CA SER A 27 -17.69 -4.42 5.15
C SER A 27 -16.92 -3.13 5.45
N LEU A 28 -15.60 -3.11 5.24
CA LEU A 28 -14.77 -1.93 5.51
C LEU A 28 -15.16 -0.81 4.54
N LYS A 29 -15.24 0.40 5.08
CA LYS A 29 -15.57 1.64 4.37
C LYS A 29 -14.43 2.64 4.44
N GLU A 30 -13.71 2.66 5.54
CA GLU A 30 -12.60 3.60 5.72
C GLU A 30 -11.35 2.88 6.20
N LEU A 31 -10.25 3.15 5.50
CA LEU A 31 -8.92 2.74 5.90
C LEU A 31 -8.00 3.95 5.89
N ASN A 32 -7.54 4.37 7.07
CA ASN A 32 -6.56 5.43 7.21
C ASN A 32 -5.29 4.91 7.87
N LEU A 33 -4.22 4.84 7.09
CA LEU A 33 -2.88 4.39 7.48
C LEU A 33 -1.83 5.52 7.35
N ASN A 34 -2.26 6.76 7.15
CA ASN A 34 -1.35 7.84 6.80
C ASN A 34 -0.37 8.19 7.93
N SER A 35 0.78 8.76 7.58
CA SER A 35 1.82 9.14 8.56
C SER A 35 2.27 7.94 9.41
N ASN A 36 2.78 6.91 8.74
CA ASN A 36 3.38 5.71 9.35
C ASN A 36 4.70 5.38 8.63
N GLN A 37 5.24 4.18 8.87
CA GLN A 37 6.48 3.68 8.29
C GLN A 37 6.22 2.41 7.45
N ILE A 38 5.04 2.32 6.83
CA ILE A 38 4.62 1.14 6.07
C ILE A 38 5.42 1.09 4.76
N VAL A 39 5.94 -0.09 4.44
CA VAL A 39 6.80 -0.36 3.28
C VAL A 39 6.13 -1.32 2.31
N GLY A 40 6.74 -1.49 1.14
CA GLY A 40 6.36 -2.51 0.16
C GLY A 40 5.23 -2.08 -0.78
N LEU A 41 4.71 -3.05 -1.53
CA LEU A 41 3.70 -2.82 -2.56
C LEU A 41 2.30 -2.69 -1.95
N ILE A 42 1.44 -1.91 -2.60
CA ILE A 42 0.01 -1.94 -2.30
C ILE A 42 -0.57 -3.26 -2.83
N PRO A 43 -1.19 -4.10 -1.98
CA PRO A 43 -1.74 -5.37 -2.42
C PRO A 43 -2.95 -5.14 -3.33
N LYS A 44 -3.06 -5.94 -4.40
CA LYS A 44 -4.20 -5.91 -5.32
C LYS A 44 -5.54 -6.08 -4.59
N SER A 45 -5.56 -6.89 -3.53
CA SER A 45 -6.76 -7.10 -2.73
C SER A 45 -7.27 -5.83 -2.07
N LEU A 46 -6.39 -4.91 -1.65
CA LEU A 46 -6.78 -3.59 -1.15
C LEU A 46 -7.29 -2.68 -2.27
N ALA A 47 -6.60 -2.68 -3.42
CA ALA A 47 -7.00 -1.87 -4.57
C ALA A 47 -8.41 -2.19 -5.09
N GLU A 48 -8.84 -3.45 -4.93
CA GLU A 48 -10.15 -3.94 -5.34
C GLU A 48 -11.27 -3.77 -4.29
N MET A 49 -10.98 -3.20 -3.12
CA MET A 49 -11.99 -2.95 -2.09
C MET A 49 -12.88 -1.75 -2.43
N ASN A 50 -14.17 -1.87 -2.12
CA ASN A 50 -15.15 -0.78 -2.26
C ASN A 50 -15.15 0.12 -1.01
N LEU A 51 -14.09 0.90 -0.84
CA LEU A 51 -13.94 1.85 0.26
C LEU A 51 -14.53 3.22 -0.11
N ASP A 52 -15.08 3.90 0.89
CA ASP A 52 -15.49 5.30 0.77
C ASP A 52 -14.26 6.22 0.90
N SER A 53 -13.27 5.82 1.71
CA SER A 53 -12.02 6.56 1.90
C SER A 53 -10.81 5.63 2.12
N LEU A 54 -9.74 5.86 1.36
CA LEU A 54 -8.45 5.17 1.48
C LEU A 54 -7.31 6.19 1.62
N VAL A 55 -6.71 6.29 2.80
CA VAL A 55 -5.66 7.27 3.08
C VAL A 55 -4.35 6.55 3.40
N LEU A 56 -3.37 6.67 2.49
CA LEU A 56 -2.08 5.97 2.51
C LEU A 56 -0.87 6.94 2.47
N ASN A 57 -1.10 8.24 2.40
CA ASN A 57 -0.02 9.22 2.25
C ASN A 57 0.95 9.23 3.43
N ASN A 58 2.16 9.74 3.22
CA ASN A 58 3.22 9.83 4.23
C ASN A 58 3.60 8.44 4.78
N ASN A 59 4.05 7.57 3.89
CA ASN A 59 4.58 6.24 4.19
C ASN A 59 5.81 5.96 3.31
N MET A 60 6.24 4.71 3.21
CA MET A 60 7.32 4.25 2.34
C MET A 60 6.84 3.16 1.36
N LEU A 61 5.57 3.26 0.93
CA LEU A 61 5.00 2.34 -0.07
C LEU A 61 5.71 2.55 -1.40
N MET A 62 5.91 1.47 -2.15
CA MET A 62 6.71 1.46 -3.38
C MET A 62 6.00 0.75 -4.53
N GLY A 63 6.62 0.82 -5.71
CA GLY A 63 6.15 0.17 -6.93
C GLY A 63 5.06 0.96 -7.65
N PRO A 64 4.23 0.31 -8.48
CA PRO A 64 3.17 0.98 -9.23
C PRO A 64 2.02 1.36 -8.30
N ILE A 65 1.33 2.45 -8.63
CA ILE A 65 0.11 2.85 -7.93
C ILE A 65 -1.06 2.08 -8.55
N PRO A 66 -1.78 1.20 -7.83
CA PRO A 66 -2.91 0.49 -8.40
C PRO A 66 -4.05 1.44 -8.75
N LYS A 67 -4.87 1.07 -9.74
CA LYS A 67 -6.15 1.73 -9.96
C LYS A 67 -7.13 1.36 -8.84
N PHE A 68 -7.26 2.23 -7.85
CA PHE A 68 -8.15 2.02 -6.71
C PHE A 68 -9.63 2.01 -7.13
N LYS A 69 -10.43 1.14 -6.50
CA LYS A 69 -11.90 1.22 -6.53
C LYS A 69 -12.48 2.16 -5.47
N ALA A 70 -11.68 2.62 -4.52
CA ALA A 70 -12.11 3.53 -3.47
C ALA A 70 -12.65 4.84 -4.07
N ALA A 71 -13.71 5.40 -3.47
CA ALA A 71 -14.33 6.64 -3.94
C ALA A 71 -13.39 7.85 -3.76
N ASN A 72 -12.72 7.91 -2.61
CA ASN A 72 -11.71 8.90 -2.30
C ASN A 72 -10.42 8.21 -1.88
N PHE A 73 -9.28 8.68 -2.38
CA PHE A 73 -7.98 8.17 -1.99
C PHE A 73 -6.91 9.27 -1.91
N SER A 74 -5.95 9.10 -1.01
CA SER A 74 -4.73 9.91 -0.91
C SER A 74 -3.53 8.99 -0.74
N TYR A 75 -2.49 9.19 -1.55
CA TYR A 75 -1.32 8.31 -1.61
C TYR A 75 -0.01 9.08 -1.75
N ASP A 76 -0.04 10.41 -1.69
CA ASP A 76 1.14 11.27 -1.85
C ASP A 76 2.22 10.97 -0.80
N ASP A 77 3.44 11.47 -0.99
CA ASP A 77 4.55 11.29 -0.04
C ASP A 77 4.85 9.80 0.25
N ASN A 78 5.03 9.03 -0.82
CA ASN A 78 5.48 7.63 -0.85
C ASN A 78 6.57 7.45 -1.93
N LEU A 79 7.08 6.23 -2.09
CA LEU A 79 8.18 5.87 -3.01
C LEU A 79 7.68 5.20 -4.30
N PHE A 80 6.55 5.67 -4.86
CA PHE A 80 6.00 5.11 -6.09
C PHE A 80 6.86 5.41 -7.31
N CYS A 81 6.89 4.47 -8.25
CA CYS A 81 7.63 4.60 -9.52
C CYS A 81 6.89 5.42 -10.59
N GLN A 82 5.63 5.78 -10.31
CA GLN A 82 4.73 6.51 -11.20
C GLN A 82 3.98 7.58 -10.41
N THR A 83 3.47 8.58 -11.13
CA THR A 83 2.68 9.66 -10.55
C THR A 83 1.16 9.46 -10.70
N GLU A 84 0.73 8.52 -11.55
CA GLU A 84 -0.68 8.28 -11.84
C GLU A 84 -1.12 6.84 -11.53
N PRO A 85 -2.30 6.63 -10.91
CA PRO A 85 -2.85 5.30 -10.68
C PRO A 85 -3.11 4.51 -11.96
N GLY A 86 -2.72 3.24 -11.96
CA GLY A 86 -2.94 2.30 -13.05
C GLY A 86 -1.84 2.29 -14.12
N LEU A 87 -0.78 3.08 -13.97
CA LEU A 87 0.41 3.00 -14.82
C LEU A 87 1.41 1.99 -14.23
N GLU A 88 2.01 1.20 -15.12
CA GLU A 88 3.09 0.28 -14.77
C GLU A 88 4.42 1.01 -14.60
N CYS A 89 5.32 0.51 -13.76
CA CYS A 89 6.69 1.02 -13.68
C CYS A 89 7.45 0.78 -15.01
N SER A 90 8.61 1.43 -15.17
CA SER A 90 9.51 1.12 -16.30
C SER A 90 9.98 -0.33 -16.23
N SER A 91 10.35 -0.91 -17.38
CA SER A 91 10.82 -2.30 -17.48
C SER A 91 12.00 -2.60 -16.55
N GLU A 92 12.90 -1.63 -16.37
CA GLU A 92 14.06 -1.76 -15.47
C GLU A 92 13.64 -1.86 -14.01
N VAL A 93 12.67 -1.04 -13.58
CA VAL A 93 12.14 -1.06 -12.21
C VAL A 93 11.37 -2.34 -11.95
N THR A 94 10.55 -2.78 -12.91
CA THR A 94 9.81 -4.05 -12.80
C THR A 94 10.76 -5.25 -12.69
N ALA A 95 11.79 -5.32 -13.54
CA ALA A 95 12.80 -6.37 -13.47
C ALA A 95 13.56 -6.38 -12.14
N LEU A 96 13.85 -5.20 -11.58
CA LEU A 96 14.47 -5.08 -10.25
C LEU A 96 13.55 -5.60 -9.14
N LEU A 97 12.25 -5.24 -9.17
CA LEU A 97 11.28 -5.73 -8.19
C LEU A 97 11.12 -7.26 -8.26
N ASP A 98 11.05 -7.82 -9.47
CA ASP A 98 10.97 -9.27 -9.69
C ASP A 98 12.23 -9.99 -9.20
N PHE A 99 13.41 -9.43 -9.46
CA PHE A 99 14.67 -9.96 -8.94
C PHE A 99 14.71 -9.98 -7.40
N LEU A 100 14.30 -8.88 -6.76
CA LEU A 100 14.25 -8.80 -5.29
C LEU A 100 13.25 -9.80 -4.69
N ASN A 101 12.08 -9.97 -5.30
CA ASN A 101 11.07 -10.94 -4.86
C ASN A 101 11.58 -12.39 -4.98
N ASN A 102 12.30 -12.73 -6.06
CA ASN A 102 12.81 -14.08 -6.30
C ASN A 102 13.91 -14.52 -5.33
N LEU A 103 14.58 -13.57 -4.68
CA LEU A 103 15.67 -13.86 -3.74
C LEU A 103 15.17 -14.16 -2.32
N ASN A 104 13.85 -14.19 -2.08
CA ASN A 104 13.27 -14.23 -0.73
C ASN A 104 13.88 -13.14 0.18
N TYR A 105 14.32 -12.02 -0.38
CA TYR A 105 14.72 -10.89 0.45
C TYR A 105 13.44 -10.43 1.17
N PRO A 106 13.40 -10.49 2.51
CA PRO A 106 12.28 -9.90 3.22
C PRO A 106 12.26 -8.43 2.81
N SER A 107 11.06 -7.92 2.53
CA SER A 107 10.77 -6.51 2.19
C SER A 107 11.19 -5.50 3.29
N PHE A 108 11.96 -5.97 4.27
CA PHE A 108 12.42 -5.31 5.47
C PHE A 108 13.83 -4.69 5.34
N LEU A 109 14.60 -4.96 4.28
CA LEU A 109 15.96 -4.40 4.13
C LEU A 109 16.08 -3.11 3.30
N ILE A 110 14.96 -2.50 2.87
CA ILE A 110 15.00 -1.14 2.30
C ILE A 110 14.96 -0.07 3.41
N SER A 111 14.67 -0.45 4.67
CA SER A 111 14.68 0.47 5.83
C SER A 111 16.02 0.60 6.55
N ASP A 112 17.08 -0.11 6.14
CA ASP A 112 18.41 -0.02 6.75
C ASP A 112 19.35 1.00 6.06
N TRP A 113 18.80 1.93 5.29
CA TRP A 113 19.56 3.10 4.82
C TRP A 113 19.44 4.22 5.87
N SER A 114 20.15 4.00 6.99
CA SER A 114 20.56 5.06 7.92
C SER A 114 21.81 5.77 7.41
#